data_AF-A0A0M9G7P7-F1
#
_entry.id   AF-A0A0M9G7P7-F1
#
_cell.length_a   1.000
_cell.length_b   1.000
_cell.length_c   1.000
_cell.angle_alpha   90.00
_cell.angle_beta   90.00
_cell.angle_gamma   90.00
#
_symmetry.space_group_name_H-M   'P 1'
#
loop_
_entity.id
_entity.type
_entity.pdbx_description
1 polymer ?
#
loop_
_entity_poly.entity_id
_entity_poly.type
_entity_poly.pdbx_seq_one_letter_code
_entity_poly.pdbx_strand_id
1 'polypeptide(L)'
;MSLPRAKSAMLMTKGIMDVRSDPPRLICTILKYQHPGTKKEVTLYPVPNIAAPSYFQRVLNGEALQKDFDKVLCEDGRLPFQAGTVKAARQRWIQLVFPFFSVRPVVEDGEKFDGIVSRDAVESRMAYQMVLDGYDPPVDPRARRAVERIDSYPDNTRVVVPWGVYHMPYFRYRLEKEGYAPLPSEEVVVFGFQQMLSMLLVTSAAAFVLAVLLFSIFFW
;
A
#
# COMPACT_ATOMS: atom_id res chain seq x y z
N MET A 1 13.94 -16.83 -24.32
CA MET A 1 13.31 -16.76 -22.98
C MET A 1 13.90 -15.58 -22.23
N SER A 2 13.22 -14.44 -22.22
CA SER A 2 13.66 -13.24 -21.49
C SER A 2 13.31 -13.38 -20.01
N LEU A 3 14.27 -13.01 -19.15
CA LEU A 3 14.25 -13.23 -17.70
C LEU A 3 13.10 -12.47 -17.00
N PRO A 4 12.54 -13.02 -15.90
CA PRO A 4 11.51 -12.38 -15.05
C PRO A 4 11.93 -11.05 -14.37
N ARG A 5 13.13 -10.52 -14.66
CA ARG A 5 13.64 -9.24 -14.15
C ARG A 5 12.94 -8.01 -14.75
N ALA A 6 12.41 -8.08 -15.98
CA ALA A 6 11.80 -6.92 -16.64
C ALA A 6 10.50 -6.43 -15.96
N LYS A 7 9.78 -7.32 -15.27
CA LYS A 7 8.44 -7.06 -14.74
C LYS A 7 8.46 -6.17 -13.49
N SER A 8 9.34 -6.46 -12.53
CA SER A 8 9.49 -5.63 -11.33
C SER A 8 10.04 -4.23 -11.64
N ALA A 9 10.81 -4.09 -12.71
CA ALA A 9 11.35 -2.80 -13.15
C ALA A 9 10.25 -1.84 -13.60
N MET A 10 9.11 -2.32 -14.11
CA MET A 10 8.04 -1.43 -14.61
C MET A 10 7.37 -0.58 -13.53
N LEU A 11 7.19 -1.13 -12.32
CA LEU A 11 6.72 -0.34 -11.18
C LEU A 11 7.77 0.71 -10.76
N MET A 12 9.05 0.35 -10.90
CA MET A 12 10.16 1.25 -10.62
C MET A 12 10.23 2.40 -11.64
N THR A 13 9.89 2.14 -12.91
CA THR A 13 9.94 3.16 -13.98
C THR A 13 8.72 4.09 -14.01
N LYS A 14 7.59 3.76 -13.37
CA LYS A 14 6.41 4.66 -13.31
C LYS A 14 6.46 5.68 -12.16
N GLY A 15 7.60 5.82 -11.48
CA GLY A 15 7.83 6.82 -10.43
C GLY A 15 7.05 6.57 -9.14
N ILE A 16 6.47 5.38 -8.96
CA ILE A 16 5.72 4.98 -7.75
C ILE A 16 6.67 4.39 -6.70
N MET A 17 7.62 3.57 -7.15
CA MET A 17 8.68 3.00 -6.34
C MET A 17 10.02 3.25 -7.02
N ASP A 18 11.11 3.31 -6.28
CA ASP A 18 12.45 3.43 -6.82
C ASP A 18 13.45 2.67 -5.92
N VAL A 19 14.49 2.10 -6.53
CA VAL A 19 15.60 1.47 -5.80
C VAL A 19 16.84 2.32 -6.02
N ARG A 20 17.28 3.01 -4.97
CA ARG A 20 18.55 3.75 -4.99
C ARG A 20 19.66 2.85 -4.50
N SER A 21 20.80 2.89 -5.16
CA SER A 21 21.94 2.01 -4.91
C SER A 21 22.95 2.56 -3.89
N ASP A 22 22.92 3.86 -3.57
CA ASP A 22 23.93 4.49 -2.71
C ASP A 22 23.32 5.40 -1.62
N PRO A 23 23.19 4.92 -0.36
CA PRO A 23 23.14 3.50 0.02
C PRO A 23 21.89 2.78 -0.53
N PRO A 24 21.89 1.43 -0.62
CA PRO A 24 20.75 0.63 -1.07
C PRO A 24 19.48 0.93 -0.27
N ARG A 25 18.46 1.45 -0.93
CA ARG A 25 17.17 1.77 -0.31
C ARG A 25 16.03 1.71 -1.32
N LEU A 26 14.89 1.23 -0.85
CA LEU A 26 13.62 1.27 -1.55
C LEU A 26 12.88 2.54 -1.14
N ILE A 27 12.46 3.32 -2.13
CA ILE A 27 11.73 4.58 -1.96
C ILE A 27 10.36 4.42 -2.59
N CYS A 28 9.36 5.05 -1.99
CA CYS A 28 8.06 5.27 -2.59
C CYS A 28 7.79 6.77 -2.72
N THR A 29 7.08 7.15 -3.77
CA THR A 29 6.63 8.52 -3.97
C THR A 29 5.18 8.65 -3.51
N ILE A 30 4.94 9.43 -2.46
CA ILE A 30 3.62 9.85 -2.04
C ILE A 30 3.18 10.99 -2.97
N LEU A 31 2.09 10.77 -3.69
CA LEU A 31 1.54 11.75 -4.62
C LEU A 31 0.36 12.46 -3.98
N LYS A 32 0.27 13.78 -4.20
CA LYS A 32 -0.83 14.62 -3.74
C LYS A 32 -1.41 15.37 -4.92
N TYR A 33 -2.72 15.49 -4.94
CA TYR A 33 -3.48 16.11 -6.00
C TYR A 33 -4.54 17.02 -5.41
N GLN A 34 -4.85 18.13 -6.08
CA GLN A 34 -5.96 18.99 -5.72
C GLN A 34 -6.74 19.40 -6.96
N HIS A 35 -8.07 19.29 -6.90
CA HIS A 35 -8.92 19.73 -8.00
C HIS A 35 -9.22 21.23 -7.88
N PRO A 36 -8.97 22.05 -8.91
CA PRO A 36 -9.02 23.51 -8.80
C PRO A 36 -10.43 24.06 -8.59
N GLY A 37 -11.48 23.39 -9.09
CA GLY A 37 -12.87 23.78 -8.91
C GLY A 37 -13.42 23.39 -7.54
N THR A 38 -13.61 22.09 -7.34
CA THR A 38 -14.15 21.48 -6.10
C THR A 38 -13.25 21.56 -4.86
N LYS A 39 -11.97 21.94 -5.00
CA LYS A 39 -10.96 21.96 -3.93
C LYS A 39 -10.75 20.62 -3.20
N LYS A 40 -11.24 19.52 -3.77
CA LYS A 40 -10.99 18.17 -3.24
C LYS A 40 -9.50 17.86 -3.30
N GLU A 41 -8.97 17.29 -2.23
CA GLU A 41 -7.59 16.84 -2.16
C GLU A 41 -7.52 15.33 -2.13
N VAL A 42 -6.62 14.75 -2.93
CA VAL A 42 -6.42 13.30 -2.99
C VAL A 42 -4.94 13.02 -2.71
N THR A 43 -4.69 12.28 -1.64
CA THR A 43 -3.35 11.79 -1.29
C THR A 43 -3.25 10.30 -1.59
N LEU A 44 -2.33 9.93 -2.47
CA LEU A 44 -2.06 8.54 -2.84
C LEU A 44 -0.92 7.99 -1.98
N TYR A 45 -1.24 7.00 -1.16
CA TYR A 45 -0.28 6.30 -0.29
C TYR A 45 0.05 4.92 -0.88
N PRO A 46 1.17 4.78 -1.62
CA PRO A 46 1.61 3.48 -2.16
C PRO A 46 1.96 2.51 -1.03
N VAL A 47 1.21 1.42 -0.89
CA VAL A 47 1.44 0.37 0.10
C VAL A 47 2.07 -0.85 -0.56
N PRO A 48 3.40 -1.03 -0.48
CA PRO A 48 4.02 -2.27 -0.93
C PRO A 48 3.70 -3.42 0.04
N ASN A 49 3.91 -4.65 -0.41
CA ASN A 49 3.66 -5.83 0.42
C ASN A 49 4.65 -5.92 1.60
N ILE A 50 5.87 -5.39 1.42
CA ILE A 50 6.94 -5.39 2.42
C ILE A 50 7.46 -3.96 2.57
N ALA A 51 7.55 -3.47 3.81
CA ALA A 51 8.09 -2.17 4.16
C ALA A 51 8.61 -2.16 5.60
N ALA A 52 9.32 -1.09 5.96
CA ALA A 52 9.69 -0.79 7.33
C ALA A 52 8.41 -0.56 8.16
N PRO A 53 8.36 -0.99 9.43
CA PRO A 53 7.17 -0.80 10.27
C PRO A 53 6.77 0.67 10.41
N SER A 54 7.76 1.58 10.47
CA SER A 54 7.52 3.03 10.50
C SER A 54 6.78 3.56 9.27
N TYR A 55 7.01 2.96 8.10
CA TYR A 55 6.27 3.32 6.89
C TYR A 55 4.81 2.88 7.02
N PHE A 56 4.53 1.64 7.43
CA PHE A 56 3.15 1.19 7.63
C PHE A 56 2.43 1.95 8.74
N GLN A 57 3.14 2.37 9.81
CA GLN A 57 2.57 3.27 10.81
C GLN A 57 2.18 4.62 10.24
N ARG A 58 2.81 5.07 9.16
CA ARG A 58 2.43 6.31 8.50
C ARG A 58 1.24 6.13 7.55
N VAL A 59 1.27 5.08 6.73
CA VAL A 59 0.32 4.93 5.62
C VAL A 59 -0.89 4.04 5.94
N LEU A 60 -0.86 3.27 7.02
CA LEU A 60 -1.93 2.37 7.44
C LEU A 60 -2.39 2.57 8.89
N ASN A 61 -1.77 3.43 9.70
CA ASN A 61 -2.27 3.67 11.06
C ASN A 61 -3.62 4.39 11.01
N GLY A 62 -4.67 3.71 11.46
CA GLY A 62 -6.01 4.23 11.29
C GLY A 62 -6.35 5.45 12.14
N GLU A 63 -5.72 5.64 13.29
CA GLU A 63 -5.93 6.86 14.11
C GLU A 63 -5.32 8.08 13.40
N ALA A 64 -4.09 7.94 12.91
CA ALA A 64 -3.41 9.00 12.16
C ALA A 64 -4.17 9.36 10.87
N LEU A 65 -4.61 8.36 10.10
CA LEU A 65 -5.38 8.59 8.88
C LEU A 65 -6.72 9.28 9.16
N GLN A 66 -7.42 8.90 10.23
CA GLN A 66 -8.68 9.54 10.62
C GLN A 66 -8.50 10.97 11.12
N LYS A 67 -7.37 11.28 11.74
CA LYS A 67 -7.06 12.63 12.20
C LYS A 67 -6.79 13.57 11.03
N ASP A 68 -6.01 13.13 10.05
CA ASP A 68 -5.47 14.00 9.01
C ASP A 68 -6.40 14.13 7.79
N PHE A 69 -7.31 13.17 7.58
CA PHE A 69 -8.18 13.09 6.42
C PHE A 69 -9.67 13.03 6.79
N ASP A 70 -10.51 13.45 5.85
CA ASP A 70 -11.97 13.45 5.98
C ASP A 70 -12.54 12.10 5.51
N LYS A 71 -11.89 11.47 4.51
CA LYS A 71 -12.18 10.11 4.03
C LYS A 71 -10.91 9.29 3.79
N VAL A 72 -10.97 8.02 4.19
CA VAL A 72 -9.92 7.01 3.96
C VAL A 72 -10.49 5.94 3.03
N LEU A 73 -10.08 5.96 1.77
CA LEU A 73 -10.64 5.10 0.74
C LEU A 73 -9.89 3.76 0.66
N CYS A 74 -10.60 2.65 0.85
CA CYS A 74 -10.06 1.30 0.97
C CYS A 74 -10.78 0.29 0.03
N GLU A 75 -11.13 0.70 -1.18
CA GLU A 75 -11.75 -0.24 -2.16
C GLU A 75 -10.81 -1.39 -2.57
N ASP A 76 -9.53 -1.36 -2.21
CA ASP A 76 -8.57 -2.46 -2.36
C ASP A 76 -8.84 -3.67 -1.45
N GLY A 77 -9.92 -3.64 -0.67
CA GLY A 77 -10.30 -4.71 0.25
C GLY A 77 -9.59 -4.61 1.59
N ARG A 78 -8.96 -3.46 1.88
CA ARG A 78 -8.24 -3.21 3.14
C ARG A 78 -9.00 -2.36 4.14
N LEU A 79 -10.34 -2.36 4.10
CA LEU A 79 -11.14 -1.78 5.18
C LEU A 79 -10.62 -2.25 6.55
N PRO A 80 -10.57 -1.41 7.59
CA PRO A 80 -10.02 -1.83 8.86
C PRO A 80 -10.90 -2.88 9.54
N PHE A 81 -10.33 -3.61 10.50
CA PHE A 81 -11.14 -4.37 11.47
C PHE A 81 -11.54 -3.44 12.62
N GLN A 82 -12.78 -3.58 13.09
CA GLN A 82 -13.25 -2.86 14.27
C GLN A 82 -12.63 -3.45 15.54
N ALA A 83 -12.09 -2.58 16.39
CA ALA A 83 -11.53 -2.93 17.68
C ALA A 83 -12.57 -3.63 18.57
N GLY A 84 -12.10 -4.45 19.51
CA GLY A 84 -12.96 -5.26 20.38
C GLY A 84 -13.47 -6.56 19.73
N THR A 85 -13.28 -6.77 18.43
CA THR A 85 -13.65 -8.04 17.77
C THR A 85 -12.54 -9.09 17.85
N VAL A 86 -12.91 -10.38 17.79
CA VAL A 86 -11.96 -11.51 17.71
C VAL A 86 -11.04 -11.39 16.48
N LYS A 87 -11.58 -10.92 15.35
CA LYS A 87 -10.81 -10.70 14.12
C LYS A 87 -9.78 -9.60 14.31
N ALA A 88 -10.12 -8.50 14.99
CA ALA A 88 -9.18 -7.44 15.32
C ALA A 88 -8.07 -7.91 16.27
N ALA A 89 -8.39 -8.72 17.29
CA ALA A 89 -7.39 -9.29 18.18
C ALA A 89 -6.37 -10.17 17.43
N ARG A 90 -6.87 -11.07 16.56
CA ARG A 90 -6.03 -11.88 15.67
C ARG A 90 -5.17 -11.01 14.75
N GLN A 91 -5.74 -9.94 14.21
CA GLN A 91 -5.02 -9.04 13.32
C GLN A 91 -3.89 -8.29 14.05
N ARG A 92 -4.13 -7.80 15.27
CA ARG A 92 -3.09 -7.17 16.11
C ARG A 92 -1.95 -8.15 16.38
N TRP A 93 -2.27 -9.41 16.67
CA TRP A 93 -1.25 -10.44 16.84
C TRP A 93 -0.43 -10.67 15.58
N ILE A 94 -1.06 -10.73 14.40
CA ILE A 94 -0.37 -10.84 13.11
C ILE A 94 0.53 -9.62 12.87
N GLN A 95 0.09 -8.40 13.17
CA GLN A 95 0.91 -7.18 13.03
C GLN A 95 2.15 -7.21 13.92
N LEU A 96 2.05 -7.78 15.13
CA LEU A 96 3.18 -7.93 16.05
C LEU A 96 4.21 -8.96 15.55
N VAL A 97 3.75 -10.09 15.02
CA VAL A 97 4.62 -11.17 14.53
C VAL A 97 5.23 -10.84 13.16
N PHE A 98 4.49 -10.12 12.31
CA PHE A 98 4.87 -9.80 10.93
C PHE A 98 4.89 -8.29 10.68
N PRO A 99 5.72 -7.51 11.41
CA PRO A 99 5.68 -6.05 11.38
C PRO A 99 6.17 -5.43 10.06
N PHE A 100 6.85 -6.23 9.23
CA PHE A 100 7.36 -5.83 7.92
C PHE A 100 6.39 -6.11 6.77
N PHE A 101 5.19 -6.63 7.04
CA PHE A 101 4.20 -6.93 6.00
C PHE A 101 3.01 -5.97 6.05
N SER A 102 2.45 -5.66 4.87
CA SER A 102 1.24 -4.85 4.76
C SER A 102 0.03 -5.62 5.29
N VAL A 103 -0.38 -5.32 6.52
CA VAL A 103 -1.48 -5.97 7.23
C VAL A 103 -2.61 -4.95 7.42
N ARG A 104 -3.88 -5.35 7.23
CA ARG A 104 -5.05 -4.44 7.40
C ARG A 104 -5.04 -3.79 8.80
N PRO A 105 -5.38 -2.50 8.91
CA PRO A 105 -5.43 -1.82 10.19
C PRO A 105 -6.57 -2.30 11.09
N VAL A 106 -6.45 -1.94 12.36
CA VAL A 106 -7.49 -2.08 13.38
C VAL A 106 -7.81 -0.70 13.90
N VAL A 107 -9.10 -0.33 13.95
CA VAL A 107 -9.57 1.00 14.37
C VAL A 107 -10.72 0.89 15.35
N GLU A 108 -10.85 1.86 16.25
CA GLU A 108 -11.98 1.93 17.18
C GLU A 108 -13.26 2.35 16.46
N ASP A 109 -13.17 3.45 15.71
CA ASP A 109 -14.21 3.95 14.82
C ASP A 109 -13.76 3.86 13.36
N GLY A 110 -14.67 3.41 12.49
CA GLY A 110 -14.47 3.22 11.07
C GLY A 110 -15.25 4.21 10.20
N GLU A 111 -15.94 5.21 10.75
CA GLU A 111 -16.85 6.10 10.01
C GLU A 111 -16.21 6.80 8.80
N LYS A 112 -14.94 7.18 8.93
CA LYS A 112 -14.19 7.81 7.84
C LYS A 112 -13.64 6.83 6.80
N PHE A 113 -13.64 5.53 7.10
CA PHE A 113 -13.19 4.50 6.19
C PHE A 113 -14.30 4.08 5.24
N ASP A 114 -14.01 4.13 3.95
CA ASP A 114 -14.97 3.86 2.90
C ASP A 114 -14.38 2.86 1.90
N GLY A 115 -15.16 1.93 1.39
CA GLY A 115 -14.69 0.93 0.43
C GLY A 115 -15.43 -0.40 0.52
N ILE A 116 -14.73 -1.49 0.20
CA ILE A 116 -15.23 -2.86 0.28
C ILE A 116 -14.41 -3.70 1.25
N VAL A 117 -15.06 -4.70 1.84
CA VAL A 117 -14.45 -5.57 2.86
C VAL A 117 -13.48 -6.58 2.24
N SER A 118 -13.77 -7.03 1.02
CA SER A 118 -13.05 -8.12 0.36
C SER A 118 -12.57 -7.68 -1.02
N ARG A 119 -11.35 -8.10 -1.36
CA ARG A 119 -10.77 -7.87 -2.69
C ARG A 119 -11.28 -8.90 -3.69
N ASP A 120 -11.55 -8.45 -4.91
CA ASP A 120 -11.61 -9.33 -6.06
C ASP A 120 -10.18 -9.69 -6.52
N ALA A 121 -9.85 -10.98 -6.56
CA ALA A 121 -8.54 -11.45 -6.96
C ALA A 121 -8.27 -11.23 -8.46
N VAL A 122 -9.30 -11.32 -9.30
CA VAL A 122 -9.21 -11.15 -10.76
C VAL A 122 -8.87 -9.70 -11.07
N GLU A 123 -9.59 -8.75 -10.48
CA GLU A 123 -9.34 -7.31 -10.69
C GLU A 123 -7.94 -6.91 -10.20
N SER A 124 -7.51 -7.43 -9.04
CA SER A 124 -6.18 -7.13 -8.50
C SER A 124 -5.08 -7.66 -9.41
N ARG A 125 -5.27 -8.87 -9.96
CA ARG A 125 -4.35 -9.47 -10.92
C ARG A 125 -4.34 -8.70 -12.23
N MET A 126 -5.49 -8.20 -12.68
CA MET A 126 -5.57 -7.41 -13.90
C MET A 126 -4.82 -6.09 -13.74
N ALA A 127 -5.05 -5.34 -12.66
CA ALA A 127 -4.30 -4.10 -12.38
C ALA A 127 -2.79 -4.34 -12.36
N TYR A 128 -2.35 -5.40 -11.66
CA TYR A 128 -0.95 -5.81 -11.66
C TYR A 128 -0.42 -6.13 -13.07
N GLN A 129 -1.14 -6.96 -13.83
CA GLN A 129 -0.72 -7.39 -15.16
C GLN A 129 -0.66 -6.21 -16.16
N MET A 130 -1.61 -5.27 -16.09
CA MET A 130 -1.63 -4.07 -16.94
C MET A 130 -0.42 -3.17 -16.67
N VAL A 131 0.01 -3.06 -15.41
CA VAL A 131 1.25 -2.35 -15.07
C VAL A 131 2.47 -3.10 -15.60
N LEU A 132 2.50 -4.42 -15.46
CA LEU A 132 3.61 -5.26 -15.94
C LEU A 132 3.76 -5.30 -17.46
N ASP A 133 2.65 -5.19 -18.19
CA ASP A 133 2.64 -5.17 -19.65
C ASP A 133 2.81 -3.76 -20.21
N GLY A 134 2.88 -2.75 -19.34
CA GLY A 134 3.15 -1.37 -19.73
C GLY A 134 2.01 -0.69 -20.44
N TYR A 135 0.76 -1.08 -20.18
CA TYR A 135 -0.39 -0.44 -20.78
C TYR A 135 -0.43 1.07 -20.48
N ASP A 136 -0.76 1.83 -21.52
CA ASP A 136 -0.99 3.27 -21.52
C ASP A 136 -2.18 3.60 -22.46
N PRO A 137 -3.36 3.99 -21.92
CA PRO A 137 -3.63 4.26 -20.52
C PRO A 137 -3.65 2.97 -19.67
N PRO A 138 -3.27 3.05 -18.38
CA PRO A 138 -3.41 1.93 -17.45
C PRO A 138 -4.88 1.54 -17.27
N VAL A 139 -5.14 0.26 -17.00
CA VAL A 139 -6.50 -0.27 -16.76
C VAL A 139 -6.59 -0.88 -15.37
N ASP A 140 -7.53 -0.37 -14.57
CA ASP A 140 -7.80 -0.84 -13.22
C ASP A 140 -9.28 -0.56 -12.85
N PRO A 141 -10.16 -1.57 -12.91
CA PRO A 141 -11.59 -1.39 -12.65
C PRO A 141 -11.88 -0.93 -11.22
N ARG A 142 -11.00 -1.27 -10.29
CA ARG A 142 -11.18 -0.95 -8.88
C ARG A 142 -10.76 0.48 -8.60
N ALA A 143 -9.60 0.89 -9.11
CA ALA A 143 -9.19 2.28 -9.04
C ALA A 143 -10.17 3.18 -9.80
N ARG A 144 -10.78 2.69 -10.89
CA ARG A 144 -11.89 3.38 -11.58
C ARG A 144 -13.06 3.67 -10.63
N ARG A 145 -13.60 2.64 -9.96
CA ARG A 145 -14.70 2.80 -8.99
C ARG A 145 -14.32 3.73 -7.84
N ALA A 146 -13.07 3.65 -7.38
CA ALA A 146 -12.57 4.55 -6.35
C ALA A 146 -12.53 6.01 -6.81
N VAL A 147 -12.13 6.30 -8.05
CA VAL A 147 -12.18 7.67 -8.58
C VAL A 147 -13.63 8.15 -8.70
N GLU A 148 -14.55 7.31 -9.18
CA GLU A 148 -16.00 7.61 -9.20
C GLU A 148 -16.53 7.89 -7.78
N ARG A 149 -16.03 7.17 -6.77
CA ARG A 149 -16.39 7.40 -5.36
C ARG A 149 -15.79 8.70 -4.79
N ILE A 150 -14.57 9.06 -5.19
CA ILE A 150 -13.97 10.35 -4.80
C ILE A 150 -14.81 11.52 -5.34
N ASP A 151 -15.31 11.39 -6.57
CA ASP A 151 -16.12 12.43 -7.20
C ASP A 151 -17.44 12.68 -6.47
N SER A 152 -18.06 11.63 -5.91
CA SER A 152 -19.31 11.73 -5.15
C SER A 152 -19.16 12.35 -3.76
N TYR A 153 -17.93 12.54 -3.26
CA TYR A 153 -17.71 13.20 -1.99
C TYR A 153 -18.02 14.70 -2.06
N PRO A 154 -18.32 15.36 -0.92
CA PRO A 154 -18.47 16.80 -0.87
C PRO A 154 -17.21 17.54 -1.33
N ASP A 155 -17.39 18.77 -1.81
CA ASP A 155 -16.28 19.66 -2.12
C ASP A 155 -15.45 19.99 -0.87
N ASN A 156 -14.17 20.32 -1.07
CA ASN A 156 -13.16 20.52 -0.01
C ASN A 156 -12.81 19.27 0.81
N THR A 157 -13.30 18.08 0.44
CA THR A 157 -12.95 16.83 1.13
C THR A 157 -11.49 16.48 0.90
N ARG A 158 -10.76 16.13 1.97
CA ARG A 158 -9.42 15.54 1.91
C ARG A 158 -9.53 14.02 1.99
N VAL A 159 -9.14 13.37 0.91
CA VAL A 159 -9.19 11.91 0.74
C VAL A 159 -7.78 11.33 0.74
N VAL A 160 -7.60 10.20 1.42
CA VAL A 160 -6.39 9.38 1.32
C VAL A 160 -6.70 8.01 0.77
N VAL A 161 -5.80 7.50 -0.08
CA VAL A 161 -5.92 6.21 -0.77
C VAL A 161 -4.71 5.32 -0.42
N PRO A 162 -4.74 4.59 0.72
CA PRO A 162 -3.65 3.72 1.16
C PRO A 162 -3.68 2.34 0.49
N TRP A 163 -3.39 2.30 -0.82
CA TRP A 163 -3.58 1.11 -1.66
C TRP A 163 -2.30 0.46 -2.14
N GLY A 164 -2.41 -0.79 -2.61
CA GLY A 164 -1.33 -1.49 -3.29
C GLY A 164 -0.66 -0.66 -4.39
N VAL A 165 0.66 -0.71 -4.48
CA VAL A 165 1.47 0.11 -5.40
C VAL A 165 1.07 0.01 -6.87
N TYR A 166 0.53 -1.12 -7.30
CA TYR A 166 0.10 -1.37 -8.67
C TYR A 166 -1.19 -0.63 -9.06
N HIS A 167 -1.94 -0.09 -8.11
CA HIS A 167 -3.13 0.73 -8.39
C HIS A 167 -2.76 2.20 -8.69
N MET A 168 -1.59 2.65 -8.22
CA MET A 168 -1.19 4.06 -8.28
C MET A 168 -1.04 4.63 -9.71
N PRO A 169 -0.52 3.87 -10.70
CA PRO A 169 -0.46 4.37 -12.07
C PRO A 169 -1.83 4.75 -12.64
N TYR A 170 -2.87 3.97 -12.32
CA TYR A 170 -4.23 4.30 -12.75
C TYR A 170 -4.75 5.56 -12.07
N PHE A 171 -4.61 5.66 -10.74
CA PHE A 171 -5.03 6.87 -10.01
C PHE A 171 -4.35 8.12 -10.54
N ARG A 172 -3.04 8.07 -10.75
CA ARG A 172 -2.28 9.17 -11.36
C ARG A 172 -2.88 9.59 -12.70
N TYR A 173 -2.97 8.65 -13.64
CA TYR A 173 -3.54 8.91 -14.97
C TYR A 173 -4.95 9.49 -14.89
N ARG A 174 -5.82 8.89 -14.06
CA ARG A 174 -7.23 9.28 -14.02
C ARG A 174 -7.44 10.63 -13.32
N LEU A 175 -6.75 10.91 -12.21
CA LEU A 175 -6.84 12.19 -11.52
C LEU A 175 -6.36 13.34 -12.41
N GLU A 176 -5.22 13.18 -13.09
CA GLU A 176 -4.70 14.17 -14.04
C GLU A 176 -5.69 14.39 -15.19
N LYS A 177 -6.29 13.31 -15.72
CA LYS A 177 -7.31 13.40 -16.78
C LYS A 177 -8.60 14.10 -16.33
N GLU A 178 -8.97 13.96 -15.06
CA GLU A 178 -10.13 14.64 -14.44
C GLU A 178 -9.79 16.07 -13.97
N GLY A 179 -8.63 16.62 -14.37
CA GLY A 179 -8.27 18.01 -14.11
C GLY A 179 -7.72 18.28 -12.71
N TYR A 180 -7.36 17.25 -11.95
CA TYR A 180 -6.62 17.44 -10.71
C TYR A 180 -5.20 17.92 -10.99
N ALA A 181 -4.78 18.98 -10.31
CA ALA A 181 -3.42 19.47 -10.39
C ALA A 181 -2.52 18.72 -9.39
N PRO A 182 -1.33 18.25 -9.79
CA PRO A 182 -0.38 17.65 -8.87
C PRO A 182 0.16 18.72 -7.91
N LEU A 183 0.16 18.38 -6.62
CA LEU A 183 0.84 19.11 -5.56
C LEU A 183 2.27 18.52 -5.36
N PRO A 184 3.15 19.21 -4.61
CA PRO A 184 4.48 18.69 -4.32
C PRO A 184 4.43 17.26 -3.77
N SER A 185 5.10 16.35 -4.47
CA SER A 185 5.22 14.95 -4.07
C SER A 185 6.31 14.77 -3.03
N GLU A 186 6.18 13.72 -2.22
CA GLU A 186 7.15 13.40 -1.18
C GLU A 186 7.77 12.03 -1.43
N GLU A 187 9.10 11.96 -1.45
CA GLU A 187 9.83 10.70 -1.50
C GLU A 187 10.11 10.18 -0.09
N VAL A 188 9.69 8.95 0.18
CA VAL A 188 9.85 8.33 1.49
C VAL A 188 10.64 7.04 1.37
N VAL A 189 11.65 6.86 2.22
CA VAL A 189 12.37 5.59 2.33
C VAL A 189 11.44 4.56 2.98
N VAL A 190 11.11 3.53 2.23
CA VAL A 190 10.19 2.47 2.64
C VAL A 190 10.93 1.25 3.17
N PHE A 191 12.13 0.98 2.66
CA PHE A 191 12.97 -0.11 3.15
C PHE A 191 14.44 0.23 2.93
N GLY A 192 15.19 0.47 4.01
CA GLY A 192 16.61 0.82 3.95
C GLY A 192 17.52 -0.36 4.28
N PHE A 193 18.83 -0.12 4.15
CA PHE A 193 19.88 -1.09 4.46
C PHE A 193 19.79 -1.66 5.89
N GLN A 194 19.53 -0.79 6.88
CA GLN A 194 19.36 -1.23 8.27
C GLN A 194 18.19 -2.21 8.42
N GLN A 195 17.05 -1.93 7.79
CA GLN A 195 15.87 -2.80 7.84
C GLN A 195 16.10 -4.11 7.09
N MET A 196 16.86 -4.11 5.99
CA MET A 196 17.31 -5.34 5.31
C MET A 196 18.14 -6.22 6.22
N LEU A 197 19.13 -5.66 6.92
CA LEU A 197 19.96 -6.41 7.86
C LEU A 197 19.14 -6.98 9.02
N SER A 198 18.24 -6.17 9.61
CA SER A 198 17.35 -6.65 10.68
C SER A 198 16.46 -7.80 10.22
N MET A 199 15.85 -7.68 9.02
CA MET A 199 15.02 -8.74 8.46
C MET A 199 15.84 -10.01 8.22
N LEU A 200 17.05 -9.90 7.68
CA LEU A 200 17.95 -11.04 7.41
C LEU A 200 18.38 -11.73 8.71
N LEU A 201 18.70 -10.98 9.76
CA LEU A 201 19.05 -11.54 11.07
C LEU A 201 17.88 -12.31 11.68
N VAL A 202 16.68 -11.72 11.67
CA VAL A 202 15.47 -12.36 12.22
C VAL A 202 15.10 -13.62 11.44
N THR A 203 15.11 -13.58 10.10
CA THR A 203 14.80 -14.76 9.28
C THR A 203 15.86 -15.85 9.43
N SER A 204 17.14 -15.51 9.54
CA SER A 204 18.22 -16.48 9.77
C SER A 204 18.08 -17.15 11.14
N ALA A 205 17.77 -16.39 12.19
CA ALA A 205 17.54 -16.93 13.52
C ALA A 205 16.32 -17.86 13.56
N ALA A 206 15.21 -17.46 12.94
CA ALA A 206 14.01 -18.29 12.85
C ALA A 206 14.26 -19.58 12.05
N ALA A 207 14.98 -19.49 10.92
CA ALA A 207 15.35 -20.66 10.13
C ALA A 207 16.26 -21.61 10.91
N PHE A 208 17.22 -21.08 11.66
CA PHE A 208 18.10 -21.87 12.52
C PHE A 208 17.30 -22.62 13.60
N VAL A 209 16.40 -21.94 14.31
CA VAL A 209 15.52 -22.58 15.32
C VAL A 209 14.67 -23.68 14.68
N LEU A 210 14.05 -23.41 13.52
CA LEU A 210 13.26 -24.40 12.82
C LEU A 210 14.09 -25.61 12.38
N ALA A 211 15.32 -25.38 11.88
CA ALA A 211 16.23 -26.46 11.49
C ALA A 211 16.61 -27.34 12.69
N VAL A 212 16.93 -26.74 13.84
CA VAL A 212 17.22 -27.47 15.09
C VAL A 212 16.01 -28.29 15.54
N LEU A 213 14.81 -27.70 15.52
CA LEU A 213 13.57 -28.40 15.89
C LEU A 213 13.30 -29.58 14.97
N LEU A 214 13.38 -29.39 13.65
CA LEU A 214 13.19 -30.48 12.69
C LEU A 214 14.26 -31.56 12.87
N PHE A 215 15.53 -31.19 13.06
CA PHE A 215 16.59 -32.16 13.34
C PHE A 215 16.30 -32.98 14.60
N SER A 216 15.83 -32.33 15.67
CA SER A 216 15.44 -33.01 16.92
C SER A 216 14.20 -33.90 16.82
N ILE A 217 13.35 -33.73 15.81
CA ILE A 217 12.16 -34.57 15.59
C ILE A 217 12.49 -35.77 14.68
N PHE A 218 13.44 -35.61 13.75
CA PHE A 218 13.75 -36.64 12.74
C PHE A 218 14.99 -37.48 13.06
N PHE A 219 15.91 -37.01 13.91
CA PHE A 219 17.15 -37.70 14.25
C PHE A 219 17.28 -38.07 15.74
N TRP A 220 16.25 -37.80 16.53
CA TRP A 220 16.01 -38.31 17.88
C TRP A 220 14.68 -39.05 17.87
#